data_AF-A0A935R1G6-F1
#
_entry.id   AF-A0A935R1G6-F1
#
_cell.length_a   1.000
_cell.length_b   1.000
_cell.length_c   1.000
_cell.angle_alpha   90.00
_cell.angle_beta   90.00
_cell.angle_gamma   90.00
#
_symmetry.space_group_name_H-M   'P 1'
#
loop_
_entity.id
_entity.type
_entity.pdbx_description
1 polymer ?
#
loop_
_entity_poly.entity_id
_entity_poly.type
_entity_poly.pdbx_seq_one_letter_code
_entity_poly.pdbx_strand_id
1 'polypeptide(L)'
;MANGDFKLAHSAFNESLSLYRTLVQQRPESTDAQWKLARSLRHSGDLAATLGDLTAAQAAYDESLGLLRGLQQQDQLDPQTPISSPA
;
A
#
# COMPACT_ATOMS: atom_id res chain seq x y z
N MET A 1 27.40 -3.12 3.99
CA MET A 1 26.91 -1.75 4.25
C MET A 1 25.39 -1.62 4.05
N ALA A 2 24.62 -2.71 3.97
CA ALA A 2 23.20 -2.66 3.58
C ALA A 2 22.24 -2.18 4.68
N ASN A 3 22.61 -2.29 5.97
CA ASN A 3 21.73 -1.93 7.08
C ASN A 3 21.42 -0.41 7.18
N GLY A 4 22.27 0.45 6.61
CA GLY A 4 22.03 1.89 6.56
C GLY A 4 20.93 2.26 5.56
N ASP A 5 20.97 1.64 4.39
CA ASP A 5 20.02 1.88 3.30
C ASP A 5 18.62 1.39 3.65
N PHE A 6 18.51 0.26 4.36
CA PHE A 6 17.22 -0.26 4.81
C PHE A 6 16.52 0.63 5.84
N LYS A 7 17.26 1.29 6.73
CA LYS A 7 16.67 2.24 7.70
C LYS A 7 16.13 3.49 7.02
N LEU A 8 16.88 4.02 6.04
CA LEU A 8 16.43 5.15 5.24
C LEU A 8 15.19 4.80 4.40
N ALA A 9 15.20 3.63 3.75
CA ALA A 9 14.04 3.12 3.03
C ALA A 9 12.82 2.95 3.94
N HIS A 10 13.01 2.38 5.13
CA HIS A 10 11.93 2.21 6.11
C HIS A 10 11.33 3.55 6.54
N SER A 11 12.17 4.56 6.79
CA SER A 11 11.70 5.91 7.14
C SER A 11 10.91 6.54 6.00
N ALA A 12 11.42 6.46 4.76
CA ALA A 12 10.74 7.00 3.58
C ALA A 12 9.39 6.31 3.33
N PHE A 13 9.31 4.99 3.51
CA PHE A 13 8.04 4.27 3.39
C PHE A 13 7.05 4.68 4.47
N ASN A 14 7.47 4.83 5.73
CA ASN A 14 6.58 5.28 6.81
C ASN A 14 6.03 6.69 6.56
N GLU A 15 6.85 7.61 6.05
CA GLU A 15 6.39 8.94 5.65
C GLU A 15 5.37 8.85 4.50
N SER A 16 5.67 8.06 3.46
CA SER A 16 4.74 7.84 2.34
C SER A 16 3.41 7.24 2.81
N LEU A 17 3.44 6.29 3.74
CA LEU A 17 2.25 5.66 4.32
C LEU A 17 1.42 6.67 5.09
N SER A 18 2.05 7.54 5.88
CA SER A 18 1.36 8.59 6.62
C SER A 18 0.65 9.57 5.68
N LEU A 19 1.33 9.99 4.61
CA LEU A 19 0.75 10.89 3.60
C LEU A 19 -0.41 10.23 2.86
N TYR A 20 -0.25 8.97 2.43
CA TYR A 20 -1.32 8.27 1.72
C TYR A 20 -2.50 7.90 2.62
N ARG A 21 -2.28 7.57 3.90
CA ARG A 21 -3.37 7.40 4.88
C ARG A 21 -4.15 8.69 5.06
N THR A 22 -3.46 9.81 5.20
CA THR A 22 -4.09 11.14 5.29
C THR A 22 -4.89 11.45 4.02
N LEU A 23 -4.33 11.15 2.84
CA LEU A 23 -5.01 11.35 1.57
C LEU A 23 -6.29 10.49 1.45
N VAL A 24 -6.23 9.22 1.84
CA VAL A 24 -7.40 8.33 1.85
C VAL A 24 -8.45 8.79 2.86
N GLN A 25 -8.04 9.33 4.02
CA GLN A 25 -8.99 9.92 4.97
C GLN A 25 -9.68 11.17 4.43
N GLN A 26 -8.96 11.99 3.67
CA GLN A 26 -9.53 13.20 3.04
C GLN A 26 -10.39 12.89 1.81
N ARG A 27 -10.07 11.80 1.09
CA ARG A 27 -10.75 11.38 -0.14
C ARG A 27 -10.95 9.87 -0.13
N PRO A 28 -11.86 9.34 0.70
CA PRO A 28 -12.10 7.90 0.79
C PRO A 28 -12.63 7.31 -0.50
N GLU A 29 -13.25 8.11 -1.38
CA GLU A 29 -13.72 7.71 -2.70
C GLU A 29 -12.62 7.61 -3.77
N SER A 30 -11.42 8.12 -3.48
CA SER A 30 -10.33 8.13 -4.46
C SER A 30 -9.67 6.77 -4.59
N THR A 31 -10.07 6.03 -5.63
CA THR A 31 -9.45 4.76 -6.02
C THR A 31 -7.93 4.85 -6.17
N ASP A 32 -7.43 5.92 -6.78
CA ASP A 32 -5.98 6.18 -6.93
C ASP A 32 -5.26 6.31 -5.59
N ALA A 33 -5.84 7.05 -4.63
CA ALA A 33 -5.24 7.22 -3.30
C ALA A 33 -5.18 5.89 -2.54
N GLN A 34 -6.26 5.11 -2.57
CA GLN A 34 -6.30 3.78 -1.95
C GLN A 34 -5.30 2.81 -2.61
N TRP A 35 -5.17 2.83 -3.94
CA TRP A 35 -4.19 2.02 -4.67
C TRP A 35 -2.75 2.38 -4.31
N LYS A 36 -2.45 3.67 -4.21
CA LYS A 36 -1.12 4.16 -3.79
C LYS A 36 -0.79 3.74 -2.36
N LEU A 37 -1.76 3.84 -1.45
CA LEU A 37 -1.61 3.37 -0.07
C LEU A 37 -1.33 1.86 -0.02
N ALA A 38 -2.13 1.05 -0.72
CA ALA A 38 -1.96 -0.40 -0.78
C ALA A 38 -0.58 -0.79 -1.33
N ARG A 39 -0.09 -0.10 -2.36
CA ARG A 39 1.24 -0.35 -2.94
C ARG A 39 2.36 -0.01 -1.96
N SER A 40 2.27 1.12 -1.27
CA SER A 40 3.26 1.48 -0.23
C SER A 40 3.28 0.48 0.92
N LEU A 41 2.12 -0.04 1.34
CA LEU A 41 2.03 -1.08 2.36
C LEU A 41 2.73 -2.36 1.93
N ARG A 42 2.54 -2.79 0.68
CA ARG A 42 3.23 -3.96 0.12
C ARG A 42 4.75 -3.79 0.16
N HIS A 43 5.27 -2.64 -0.28
CA HIS A 43 6.71 -2.38 -0.25
C HIS A 43 7.28 -2.29 1.17
N SER A 44 6.51 -1.76 2.12
CA SER A 44 6.87 -1.80 3.53
C SER A 44 6.93 -3.24 4.05
N GLY A 45 6.00 -4.10 3.64
CA GLY A 45 6.02 -5.53 3.95
C GLY A 45 7.22 -6.26 3.35
N ASP A 46 7.56 -5.98 2.10
CA ASP A 46 8.74 -6.55 1.42
C ASP A 46 10.04 -6.20 2.18
N LEU A 47 10.14 -4.94 2.62
CA LEU A 47 11.27 -4.46 3.40
C LEU A 47 11.33 -5.10 4.79
N ALA A 48 10.19 -5.21 5.48
CA ALA A 48 10.10 -5.88 6.77
C ALA A 48 10.51 -7.35 6.68
N ALA A 49 10.06 -8.05 5.63
CA ALA A 49 10.45 -9.43 5.35
C ALA A 49 11.96 -9.55 5.08
N THR A 50 12.53 -8.61 4.33
CA THR A 50 13.98 -8.54 4.06
C THR A 50 14.79 -8.31 5.35
N LEU A 51 14.24 -7.57 6.30
CA LEU A 51 14.83 -7.32 7.62
C LEU A 51 14.59 -8.47 8.63
N GLY A 52 13.81 -9.49 8.24
CA GLY A 52 13.47 -10.63 9.08
C GLY A 52 12.28 -10.41 10.04
N ASP A 53 11.63 -9.24 9.99
CA ASP A 53 10.42 -8.96 10.75
C ASP A 53 9.18 -9.45 10.00
N LEU A 54 8.96 -10.76 10.05
CA LEU A 54 7.83 -11.40 9.39
C LEU A 54 6.48 -10.98 9.98
N THR A 55 6.44 -10.55 11.25
CA THR A 55 5.21 -10.09 11.89
C THR A 55 4.78 -8.74 11.32
N ALA A 56 5.72 -7.79 11.22
CA ALA A 56 5.46 -6.51 10.57
C ALA A 56 5.15 -6.68 9.08
N ALA A 57 5.83 -7.62 8.40
CA ALA A 57 5.57 -7.91 6.99
C ALA A 57 4.13 -8.41 6.77
N GLN A 58 3.70 -9.39 7.58
CA GLN A 58 2.35 -9.93 7.49
C GLN A 58 1.30 -8.85 7.73
N ALA A 59 1.46 -8.02 8.79
CA ALA A 59 0.52 -6.95 9.08
C ALA A 59 0.39 -5.95 7.91
N ALA A 60 1.52 -5.58 7.28
CA ALA A 60 1.52 -4.68 6.13
C ALA A 60 0.83 -5.29 4.90
N TYR A 61 1.03 -6.58 4.64
CA TYR A 61 0.34 -7.28 3.56
C TYR A 61 -1.16 -7.42 3.82
N ASP A 62 -1.57 -7.72 5.05
CA ASP A 62 -2.99 -7.85 5.41
C ASP A 62 -3.73 -6.51 5.23
N GLU A 63 -3.12 -5.40 5.63
CA GLU A 63 -3.68 -4.05 5.39
C GLU A 63 -3.76 -3.72 3.88
N SER A 64 -2.70 -4.04 3.12
CA SER A 64 -2.67 -3.86 1.66
C SER A 64 -3.78 -4.66 0.96
N LEU A 65 -3.95 -5.93 1.32
CA LEU A 65 -4.99 -6.80 0.78
C LEU A 65 -6.39 -6.34 1.16
N GLY A 66 -6.58 -5.82 2.38
CA GLY A 66 -7.84 -5.23 2.82
C GLY A 66 -8.27 -4.07 1.92
N LEU A 67 -7.35 -3.16 1.61
CA LEU A 67 -7.59 -2.04 0.71
C LEU A 67 -7.89 -2.50 -0.72
N LEU A 68 -7.09 -3.42 -1.26
CA LEU A 68 -7.30 -3.93 -2.63
C LEU A 68 -8.63 -4.67 -2.79
N ARG A 69 -9.08 -5.40 -1.77
CA ARG A 69 -10.41 -6.02 -1.76
C ARG A 69 -11.53 -4.98 -1.71
N GLY A 70 -11.38 -3.94 -0.90
CA GLY A 70 -12.32 -2.81 -0.87
C GLY A 70 -12.43 -2.12 -2.23
N LEU A 71 -11.29 -1.87 -2.87
CA LEU A 71 -11.20 -1.31 -4.22
C LEU A 71 -11.89 -2.17 -5.27
N GLN A 72 -11.66 -3.49 -5.26
CA GLN A 72 -12.32 -4.40 -6.20
C GLN A 72 -13.85 -4.36 -6.02
N GLN A 73 -14.33 -4.29 -4.78
CA GLN A 73 -15.76 -4.16 -4.50
C GLN A 73 -16.34 -2.83 -4.98
N GLN A 74 -15.59 -1.73 -4.82
CA GLN A 74 -15.99 -0.42 -5.33
C GLN A 74 -16.05 -0.38 -6.86
N ASP A 75 -15.03 -0.91 -7.55
CA ASP A 75 -14.99 -0.99 -9.02
C ASP A 75 -16.11 -1.90 -9.57
N GLN A 76 -16.43 -3.00 -8.88
CA GLN A 76 -17.54 -3.87 -9.27
C GLN A 76 -18.92 -3.19 -9.07
N LEU A 77 -19.03 -2.23 -8.15
CA LEU A 77 -20.23 -1.41 -7.94
C LEU A 77 -20.28 -0.21 -8.91
N ASP A 78 -19.17 0.13 -9.55
CA ASP A 78 -19.02 1.28 -10.45
C ASP A 78 -18.71 0.79 -11.89
N PRO A 79 -19.71 0.33 -12.66
CA PRO A 79 -19.53 -0.39 -13.93
C PRO A 79 -19.05 0.47 -15.12
N GLN A 80 -18.22 1.49 -14.91
CA GLN A 80 -17.80 2.45 -15.95
C GLN A 80 -16.29 2.63 -16.14
N THR A 81 -15.41 1.86 -15.48
CA THR A 81 -13.97 1.92 -15.76
C THR A 81 -13.47 0.69 -16.52
N PRO A 82 -13.10 0.81 -17.81
CA PRO A 82 -12.45 -0.28 -18.52
C PRO A 82 -11.08 -0.51 -17.89
N ILE A 83 -10.92 -1.68 -17.31
CA ILE A 83 -9.67 -2.23 -16.79
C ILE A 83 -8.62 -2.08 -17.89
N SER A 84 -7.75 -1.07 -17.75
CA SER A 84 -6.59 -0.96 -18.62
C SER A 84 -5.60 -2.04 -18.19
N SER A 85 -5.65 -3.17 -18.91
CA SER A 85 -4.61 -4.19 -18.88
C SER A 85 -3.25 -3.53 -19.14
N PRO A 86 -2.22 -3.75 -18.30
CA PRO A 86 -0.87 -3.47 -18.73
C PRO A 86 -0.46 -4.55 -19.75
N ALA A 87 -0.03 -4.09 -20.92
CA ALA A 87 0.67 -4.89 -21.92
C ALA A 87 2.07 -5.31 -21.44
#